data_AF-A0A7K0MW86-F1
#
_entry.id   AF-A0A7K0MW86-F1
#
_cell.length_a   1.000
_cell.length_b   1.000
_cell.length_c   1.000
_cell.angle_alpha   90.00
_cell.angle_beta   90.00
_cell.angle_gamma   90.00
#
_symmetry.space_group_name_H-M   'P 1'
#
loop_
_entity.id
_entity.type
_entity.pdbx_description
1 polymer ?
#
loop_
_entity_poly.entity_id
_entity_poly.type
_entity_poly.pdbx_seq_one_letter_code
_entity_poly.pdbx_strand_id
1 'polypeptide(L)' 'LVVAVSDSAKAAGLKAGSLVKIGSTILGGGGGGKDDFAQGGGTDAAKSQAALAAIADSISGK' A
#
# COMPACT_ATOMS: atom_id res chain seq x y z
N LEU A 1 -3.59 -7.45 -2.93
CA LEU A 1 -2.80 -6.20 -3.10
C LEU A 1 -1.38 -6.48 -2.67
N VAL A 2 -0.40 -6.14 -3.50
CA VAL A 2 1.03 -6.32 -3.20
C VAL A 2 1.72 -4.98 -3.45
N VAL A 3 2.62 -4.60 -2.54
CA VAL A 3 3.45 -3.41 -2.67
C VAL A 3 4.91 -3.83 -2.49
N ALA A 4 5.75 -3.41 -3.44
CA ALA A 4 7.19 -3.52 -3.36
C ALA A 4 7.78 -2.13 -3.58
N VAL A 5 8.82 -1.77 -2.84
CA VAL A 5 9.55 -0.51 -3.00
C VAL A 5 11.00 -0.81 -3.35
N SER A 6 11.59 0.00 -4.23
CA SER A 6 13.02 -0.07 -4.52
C SER A 6 13.85 0.35 -3.31
N ASP A 7 15.14 0.01 -3.29
CA ASP A 7 16.05 0.46 -2.23
C ASP A 7 16.16 1.98 -2.16
N SER A 8 16.11 2.68 -3.30
CA SER A 8 16.09 4.14 -3.36
C SER A 8 14.83 4.74 -2.72
N ALA A 9 13.65 4.17 -2.98
CA ALA A 9 12.40 4.59 -2.38
C ALA A 9 12.39 4.35 -0.86
N LYS A 10 12.95 3.22 -0.43
CA LYS A 10 13.11 2.86 0.99
C LYS A 10 14.05 3.81 1.71
N ALA A 11 15.17 4.18 1.10
CA ALA A 11 16.09 5.19 1.61
C ALA A 11 15.44 6.57 1.71
N ALA A 12 14.48 6.88 0.83
CA ALA A 12 13.64 8.08 0.90
C ALA A 12 12.52 7.99 1.95
N GLY A 13 12.46 6.91 2.73
CA GLY A 13 11.51 6.73 3.84
C GLY A 13 10.19 6.06 3.46
N LEU A 14 10.01 5.65 2.20
CA LEU A 14 8.82 4.89 1.79
C LEU A 14 8.89 3.46 2.33
N LYS A 15 7.78 2.97 2.88
CA LYS A 15 7.68 1.62 3.47
C LYS A 15 6.53 0.85 2.84
N ALA A 16 6.83 -0.27 2.20
CA ALA A 16 5.82 -1.14 1.59
C ALA A 16 4.73 -1.55 2.59
N GLY A 17 5.12 -1.90 3.83
CA GLY A 17 4.18 -2.23 4.91
C GLY A 17 3.18 -1.11 5.22
N SER A 18 3.62 0.15 5.25
CA SER A 18 2.73 1.30 5.48
C SER A 18 1.77 1.51 4.30
N LEU A 19 2.30 1.44 3.07
CA LEU A 19 1.51 1.64 1.84
C LEU A 19 0.45 0.55 1.65
N VAL A 20 0.79 -0.73 1.89
CA VAL A 20 -0.19 -1.82 1.76
C VAL A 20 -1.30 -1.71 2.79
N LYS A 21 -1.00 -1.15 3.97
CA LYS A 21 -2.00 -0.93 5.03
C LYS A 21 -3.03 0.12 4.62
N ILE A 22 -2.64 1.17 3.91
CA ILE A 22 -3.56 2.17 3.32
C ILE A 22 -4.57 1.46 2.40
N GLY A 23 -4.07 0.73 1.38
CA GLY A 23 -4.93 0.08 0.40
C GLY A 23 -5.79 -1.03 1.00
N SER A 24 -5.24 -1.88 1.86
CA SER A 24 -6.00 -2.98 2.47
C SER A 24 -7.09 -2.50 3.43
N THR A 25 -6.90 -1.37 4.13
CA THR A 25 -7.95 -0.75 4.95
C THR A 25 -9.12 -0.32 4.09
N ILE A 26 -8.86 0.31 2.94
CA ILE A 26 -9.92 0.71 1.98
C ILE A 26 -10.68 -0.50 1.44
N LEU A 27 -9.97 -1.60 1.16
CA LEU A 27 -10.57 -2.88 0.77
C LEU A 27 -11.40 -3.55 1.89
N GLY A 28 -11.44 -2.98 3.10
CA GLY A 28 -12.16 -3.56 4.24
C GLY A 28 -11.44 -4.74 4.90
N GLY A 29 -10.10 -4.78 4.82
CA GLY A 29 -9.30 -5.83 5.44
C GLY A 29 -8.01 -5.32 6.03
N GLY A 30 -6.95 -6.11 5.88
CA GLY A 30 -5.65 -5.84 6.49
C GLY A 30 -4.50 -6.33 5.62
N GLY A 31 -3.31 -5.94 6.03
CA GLY A 31 -2.09 -6.25 5.33
C GLY A 31 -0.88 -6.03 6.22
N GLY A 32 0.24 -6.61 5.79
CA GLY A 32 1.50 -6.56 6.51
C GLY A 32 2.65 -7.08 5.68
N GLY A 33 3.84 -6.88 6.19
CA GLY A 33 5.09 -7.24 5.52
C GLY A 33 6.25 -6.44 6.08
N LYS A 34 7.34 -6.42 5.31
CA LYS A 34 8.54 -5.67 5.62
C LYS A 34 8.49 -4.28 4.96
N ASP A 35 9.51 -3.47 5.23
CA ASP A 35 9.62 -2.13 4.66
C ASP A 35 9.85 -2.16 3.13
N ASP A 36 10.40 -3.24 2.58
CA ASP A 36 10.69 -3.43 1.16
C ASP A 36 9.57 -4.14 0.38
N PHE A 37 8.87 -5.06 1.03
CA PHE A 37 7.81 -5.85 0.42
C PHE A 37 6.68 -6.14 1.42
N ALA A 38 5.44 -5.92 1.01
CA ALA A 38 4.28 -6.20 1.82
C ALA A 38 3.06 -6.60 1.00
N GLN A 39 2.16 -7.36 1.64
CA GLN A 39 0.94 -7.85 1.01
C GLN A 39 -0.28 -7.63 1.91
N GLY A 40 -1.43 -7.48 1.29
CA GLY A 40 -2.69 -7.30 1.99
C GLY A 40 -3.88 -7.51 1.07
N GLY A 41 -5.06 -7.43 1.68
CA GLY A 41 -6.33 -7.58 0.97
C GLY A 41 -7.50 -7.18 1.84
N GLY A 42 -8.69 -7.41 1.32
CA GLY A 42 -9.94 -7.15 2.01
C GLY A 42 -11.11 -7.77 1.27
N THR A 43 -12.30 -7.58 1.83
CA THR A 43 -13.53 -8.22 1.37
C THR A 43 -14.23 -7.44 0.25
N ASP A 44 -13.91 -6.16 0.06
CA ASP A 44 -14.56 -5.28 -0.90
C ASP A 44 -13.69 -5.09 -2.15
N ALA A 45 -13.79 -6.03 -3.10
CA ALA A 45 -13.02 -5.99 -4.34
C ALA A 45 -13.36 -4.81 -5.25
N ALA A 46 -14.58 -4.25 -5.13
CA ALA A 46 -15.02 -3.11 -5.93
C ALA A 46 -14.22 -1.83 -5.61
N LYS A 47 -13.58 -1.76 -4.43
CA LYS A 47 -12.73 -0.63 -4.02
C LYS A 47 -11.27 -0.74 -4.47
N SER A 48 -10.91 -1.72 -5.30
CA SER A 48 -9.55 -1.90 -5.81
C SER A 48 -8.95 -0.64 -6.44
N GLN A 49 -9.72 0.08 -7.28
CA GLN A 49 -9.27 1.32 -7.90
C GLN A 49 -9.01 2.42 -6.85
N ALA A 50 -9.91 2.59 -5.88
CA ALA A 50 -9.77 3.57 -4.81
C ALA A 50 -8.57 3.27 -3.89
N ALA A 51 -8.31 1.98 -3.61
CA ALA A 51 -7.16 1.54 -2.83
C ALA A 51 -5.83 1.89 -3.53
N LEU A 52 -5.74 1.69 -4.84
CA LEU A 52 -4.55 2.05 -5.62
C LEU A 52 -4.36 3.57 -5.72
N ALA A 53 -5.45 4.33 -5.90
CA ALA A 53 -5.40 5.79 -5.93
C ALA A 53 -4.88 6.38 -4.61
N ALA A 54 -5.42 5.92 -3.47
CA ALA A 54 -4.97 6.39 -2.15
C ALA A 54 -3.49 6.10 -1.88
N ILE A 55 -2.98 4.97 -2.37
CA ILE A 55 -1.54 4.66 -2.28
C ILE A 55 -0.74 5.65 -3.13
N ALA A 56 -1.15 5.91 -4.37
CA ALA A 56 -0.47 6.85 -5.26
C ALA A 56 -0.48 8.29 -4.70
N ASP A 57 -1.60 8.73 -4.14
CA ASP A 57 -1.74 10.06 -3.53
C ASP A 57 -0.78 10.21 -2.34
N SER A 58 -0.70 9.19 -1.48
CA SER A 58 0.22 9.17 -0.33
C SER A 58 1.70 9.29 -0.70
N ILE A 59 2.08 8.89 -1.92
CA ILE A 59 3.46 8.97 -2.42
C ILE A 59 3.70 10.29 -3.16
N SER A 60 2.69 10.77 -3.90
CA SER A 60 2.82 11.98 -4.73
C SER A 60 2.61 13.29 -3.96
N GLY A 61 2.24 13.22 -2.68
CA GLY A 61 2.02 14.39 -1.82
C GLY A 61 0.77 15.20 -2.20
N LYS A 62 -0.20 14.54 -2.84
CA LYS A 62 -1.50 15.10 -3.20
C LYS A 62 -2.55 14.80 -2.14
#